data_AF-A0A7C9B438-F1
#
_entry.id   AF-A0A7C9B438-F1
#
_cell.length_a   1.000
_cell.length_b   1.000
_cell.length_c   1.000
_cell.angle_alpha   90.00
_cell.angle_beta   90.00
_cell.angle_gamma   90.00
#
_symmetry.space_group_name_H-M   'P 1'
#
loop_
_entity.id
_entity.type
_entity.pdbx_description
1 polymer ?
#
loop_
_entity_poly.entity_id
_entity_poly.type
_entity_poly.pdbx_seq_one_letter_code
_entity_poly.pdbx_strand_id
1 'polypeptide(L)'
;PDVYSYSVIMSGYAKGGSMQEACKLLLEAKKSHQKLCPVTFHTLIRGYCKLGEFDEALKLLTEMKDYGVEANVDEYNKLIQTLCLRALDWKTSEKLLEEMQGKGLYLPGITRGLIRA
;
A
#
# COMPACT_ATOMS: atom_id res chain seq x y z
N PRO A 1 -7.87 17.49 -14.08
CA PRO A 1 -6.49 16.94 -14.04
C PRO A 1 -6.49 15.52 -14.62
N ASP A 2 -5.39 15.06 -15.20
CA ASP A 2 -5.29 13.66 -15.61
C ASP A 2 -4.81 12.77 -14.45
N VAL A 3 -4.95 11.45 -14.63
CA VAL A 3 -4.60 10.45 -13.60
C VAL A 3 -3.11 10.54 -13.21
N TYR A 4 -2.24 10.93 -14.14
CA TYR A 4 -0.81 11.11 -13.89
C TYR A 4 -0.54 12.34 -13.01
N SER A 5 -1.23 13.44 -13.23
CA SER A 5 -1.12 14.67 -12.43
C SER A 5 -1.46 14.40 -10.96
N TYR A 6 -2.56 13.68 -10.70
CA TYR A 6 -2.91 13.25 -9.33
C TYR A 6 -1.80 12.41 -8.71
N SER A 7 -1.23 11.45 -9.45
CA SER A 7 -0.15 10.59 -8.93
C SER A 7 1.10 11.37 -8.51
N VAL A 8 1.49 12.38 -9.29
CA VAL A 8 2.67 13.22 -9.00
C VAL A 8 2.42 14.09 -7.77
N ILE A 9 1.27 14.77 -7.72
CA ILE A 9 0.91 15.66 -6.62
C ILE A 9 0.77 14.87 -5.31
N MET A 10 0.09 13.72 -5.35
CA MET A 10 -0.05 12.85 -4.18
C MET A 10 1.30 12.29 -3.72
N SER A 11 2.22 11.96 -4.63
CA SER A 11 3.59 11.61 -4.25
C SER A 11 4.34 12.76 -3.59
N GLY A 12 4.11 14.00 -4.01
CA GLY A 12 4.65 15.18 -3.35
C GLY A 12 4.17 15.27 -1.90
N TYR A 13 2.85 15.23 -1.69
CA TYR A 13 2.25 15.32 -0.36
C TYR A 13 2.65 14.17 0.57
N ALA A 14 2.63 12.93 0.08
CA ALA A 14 3.03 11.77 0.88
C ALA A 14 4.51 11.81 1.30
N LYS A 15 5.40 12.33 0.44
CA LYS A 15 6.82 12.54 0.77
C LYS A 15 7.04 13.72 1.72
N GLY A 16 6.23 14.76 1.60
CA GLY A 16 6.23 15.93 2.48
C GLY A 16 5.58 15.71 3.85
N GLY A 17 5.04 14.51 4.11
CA GLY A 17 4.38 14.17 5.37
C GLY A 17 2.94 14.68 5.48
N SER A 18 2.41 15.35 4.45
CA SER A 18 1.05 15.88 4.42
C SER A 18 0.06 14.84 3.90
N MET A 19 -0.07 13.72 4.61
CA MET A 19 -0.89 12.59 4.15
C MET A 19 -2.38 12.92 4.03
N GLN A 20 -2.89 13.82 4.87
CA GLN A 20 -4.27 14.28 4.82
C GLN A 20 -4.63 14.92 3.47
N GLU A 21 -3.73 15.75 2.92
CA GLU A 21 -3.93 16.38 1.61
C GLU A 21 -3.83 15.35 0.48
N ALA A 22 -2.91 14.38 0.60
CA ALA A 22 -2.81 13.28 -0.35
C ALA A 22 -4.12 12.46 -0.40
N CYS A 23 -4.80 12.28 0.73
CA CYS A 23 -6.06 11.54 0.81
C CYS A 23 -7.25 12.29 0.23
N LYS A 24 -7.33 13.62 0.46
CA LYS A 24 -8.34 14.46 -0.20
C LYS A 24 -8.23 14.35 -1.72
N LEU A 25 -7.01 14.41 -2.23
CA LEU A 25 -6.74 14.22 -3.66
C LEU A 25 -7.08 12.82 -4.15
N LEU A 26 -6.84 11.78 -3.35
CA LEU A 26 -7.28 10.42 -3.69
C LEU A 26 -8.81 10.37 -3.85
N LEU A 27 -9.56 10.94 -2.91
CA LEU A 27 -11.02 10.96 -2.96
C LEU A 27 -11.56 11.73 -4.17
N GLU A 28 -10.91 12.84 -4.53
CA GLU A 28 -11.24 13.59 -5.74
C GLU A 28 -10.94 12.76 -7.00
N ALA A 29 -9.74 12.17 -7.08
CA ALA A 29 -9.33 11.36 -8.21
C ALA A 29 -10.24 10.13 -8.39
N LYS A 30 -10.70 9.50 -7.29
CA LYS A 30 -11.67 8.41 -7.30
C LYS A 30 -13.05 8.80 -7.86
N LYS A 31 -13.48 10.05 -7.67
CA LYS A 31 -14.75 10.57 -8.22
C LYS A 31 -14.62 10.94 -9.69
N SER A 32 -13.47 11.47 -10.09
CA SER A 32 -13.22 11.95 -11.44
C SER A 32 -12.76 10.87 -12.42
N HIS A 33 -12.21 9.76 -11.92
CA HIS A 33 -11.62 8.71 -12.75
C HIS A 33 -12.05 7.31 -12.31
N GLN A 34 -12.50 6.52 -13.28
CA GLN A 34 -12.87 5.12 -13.07
C GLN A 34 -11.67 4.23 -12.74
N LYS A 35 -10.46 4.61 -13.19
CA LYS A 35 -9.21 3.89 -12.92
C LYS A 35 -8.12 4.85 -12.50
N LEU A 36 -7.45 4.52 -11.40
CA LEU A 36 -6.31 5.26 -10.88
C LEU A 36 -5.00 4.59 -11.26
N CYS A 37 -3.91 5.35 -11.25
CA CYS A 37 -2.58 4.80 -11.50
C CYS A 37 -2.15 3.91 -10.32
N PRO A 38 -1.56 2.72 -10.56
CA PRO A 38 -1.03 1.87 -9.48
C PRO A 38 -0.04 2.61 -8.58
N VAL A 39 0.78 3.48 -9.18
CA VAL A 39 1.76 4.33 -8.48
C VAL A 39 1.12 5.18 -7.39
N THR A 40 -0.12 5.62 -7.58
CA THR A 40 -0.87 6.41 -6.60
C THR A 40 -1.10 5.62 -5.31
N PHE A 41 -1.60 4.40 -5.42
CA PHE A 41 -1.84 3.53 -4.26
C PHE A 41 -0.53 3.12 -3.58
N HIS A 42 0.49 2.75 -4.36
CA HIS A 42 1.79 2.34 -3.82
C HIS A 42 2.42 3.44 -2.96
N THR A 43 2.31 4.69 -3.44
CA THR A 43 2.84 5.86 -2.75
C THR A 43 2.15 6.07 -1.40
N LEU A 44 0.81 5.98 -1.38
CA LEU A 44 0.03 6.16 -0.15
C LEU A 44 0.27 5.02 0.84
N ILE A 45 0.25 3.76 0.39
CA ILE A 45 0.57 2.60 1.24
C ILE A 45 1.92 2.79 1.92
N ARG A 46 2.96 3.17 1.15
CA ARG A 46 4.29 3.45 1.71
C ARG A 46 4.29 4.59 2.72
N GLY A 47 3.54 5.65 2.47
CA GLY A 47 3.44 6.77 3.41
C GLY A 47 2.74 6.38 4.70
N TYR A 48 1.64 5.63 4.64
CA TYR A 48 0.92 5.15 5.82
C TYR A 48 1.76 4.17 6.64
N CYS A 49 2.47 3.25 5.96
CA CYS A 49 3.47 2.41 6.61
C CYS A 49 4.55 3.21 7.33
N LYS A 50 4.97 4.38 6.80
CA LYS A 50 5.94 5.26 7.49
C LYS A 50 5.34 5.93 8.72
N LEU A 51 4.09 6.40 8.62
CA LEU A 51 3.37 7.05 9.72
C LEU A 51 2.97 6.08 10.84
N GLY A 52 2.97 4.77 10.57
CA GLY A 52 2.53 3.77 11.54
C GLY A 52 1.02 3.49 11.50
N GLU A 53 0.32 4.08 10.55
CA GLU A 53 -1.12 3.92 10.35
C GLU A 53 -1.37 2.70 9.45
N PHE A 54 -1.21 1.50 10.03
CA PHE A 54 -1.21 0.25 9.26
C PHE A 54 -2.60 -0.13 8.74
N ASP A 55 -3.66 0.18 9.48
CA ASP A 55 -5.04 -0.08 9.08
C ASP A 55 -5.41 0.64 7.78
N GLU A 56 -4.98 1.89 7.63
CA GLU A 56 -5.21 2.67 6.40
C GLU A 56 -4.42 2.09 5.23
N ALA A 57 -3.19 1.60 5.48
CA ALA A 57 -2.40 0.93 4.47
C ALA A 57 -3.04 -0.38 3.97
N LEU A 58 -3.65 -1.17 4.87
CA LEU A 58 -4.39 -2.39 4.54
C LEU A 58 -5.70 -2.11 3.78
N LYS A 59 -6.43 -1.06 4.19
CA LYS A 59 -7.62 -0.60 3.45
C LYS A 59 -7.26 -0.25 2.01
N LEU A 60 -6.19 0.52 1.79
CA LEU A 60 -5.73 0.87 0.45
C LEU A 60 -5.33 -0.35 -0.38
N LEU A 61 -4.67 -1.35 0.22
CA LEU A 61 -4.36 -2.61 -0.47
C LEU A 61 -5.63 -3.33 -0.96
N THR A 62 -6.68 -3.30 -0.15
CA THR A 62 -7.98 -3.91 -0.48
C THR A 62 -8.68 -3.10 -1.59
N GLU A 63 -8.70 -1.78 -1.47
CA GLU A 63 -9.28 -0.88 -2.47
C GLU A 63 -8.57 -0.98 -3.83
N MET A 64 -7.25 -1.25 -3.88
CA MET A 64 -6.55 -1.50 -5.15
C MET A 64 -7.23 -2.61 -5.95
N LYS A 65 -7.62 -3.71 -5.27
CA LYS A 65 -8.32 -4.84 -5.87
C LYS A 65 -9.68 -4.41 -6.43
N ASP A 66 -10.44 -3.63 -5.66
CA ASP A 66 -11.76 -3.14 -6.06
C ASP A 66 -11.69 -2.19 -7.27
N TYR A 67 -10.58 -1.47 -7.42
CA TYR A 67 -10.30 -0.59 -8.57
C TYR A 67 -9.63 -1.33 -9.75
N GLY A 68 -9.51 -2.66 -9.70
CA GLY A 68 -8.90 -3.46 -10.77
C GLY A 68 -7.40 -3.17 -10.96
N VAL A 69 -6.73 -2.79 -9.86
CA VAL A 69 -5.29 -2.57 -9.79
C VAL A 69 -4.67 -3.70 -8.98
N GLU A 70 -3.75 -4.44 -9.58
CA GLU A 70 -3.05 -5.51 -8.86
C GLU A 70 -1.87 -4.95 -8.05
N ALA A 71 -1.82 -5.34 -6.77
CA ALA A 71 -0.65 -5.12 -5.94
C ALA A 71 0.49 -6.05 -6.37
N ASN A 72 1.72 -5.53 -6.39
CA ASN A 72 2.92 -6.26 -6.74
C ASN A 72 3.68 -6.73 -5.47
N VAL A 73 4.79 -7.44 -5.71
CA VAL A 73 5.64 -8.00 -4.64
C VAL A 73 6.10 -6.97 -3.62
N ASP A 74 6.44 -5.75 -4.06
CA ASP A 74 6.96 -4.71 -3.19
C ASP A 74 5.92 -4.18 -2.21
N GLU A 75 4.65 -4.05 -2.62
CA GLU A 75 3.60 -3.58 -1.69
C GLU A 75 3.33 -4.61 -0.60
N TYR A 76 3.17 -5.88 -0.98
CA TYR A 76 3.02 -6.97 -0.01
C TYR A 76 4.22 -7.07 0.92
N ASN A 77 5.43 -7.08 0.34
CA ASN A 77 6.67 -7.14 1.11
C ASN A 77 6.77 -5.99 2.12
N LYS A 78 6.40 -4.77 1.73
CA LYS A 78 6.48 -3.61 2.61
C LYS A 78 5.46 -3.66 3.74
N LEU A 79 4.21 -4.06 3.45
CA LEU A 79 3.16 -4.22 4.44
C LEU A 79 3.51 -5.33 5.44
N ILE A 80 3.93 -6.50 4.95
CA ILE A 80 4.39 -7.63 5.77
C ILE A 80 5.54 -7.22 6.68
N GLN A 81 6.61 -6.61 6.13
CA GLN A 81 7.73 -6.11 6.93
C GLN A 81 7.27 -5.13 8.00
N THR A 82 6.38 -4.21 7.63
CA THR A 82 5.93 -3.16 8.52
C THR A 82 5.05 -3.70 9.65
N LEU A 83 4.14 -4.64 9.34
CA LEU A 83 3.29 -5.29 10.33
C LEU A 83 4.11 -6.17 11.30
N CYS A 84 5.07 -6.93 10.78
CA CYS A 84 6.00 -7.71 11.59
C CYS A 84 6.85 -6.82 12.51
N LEU A 85 7.51 -5.80 11.95
CA LEU A 85 8.57 -5.07 12.65
C LEU A 85 8.07 -3.90 13.49
N ARG A 86 6.93 -3.30 13.13
CA ARG A 86 6.43 -2.07 13.77
C ARG A 86 5.10 -2.25 14.46
N ALA A 87 4.16 -2.97 13.84
CA ALA A 87 2.85 -3.21 14.43
C ALA A 87 2.86 -4.37 15.44
N LEU A 88 3.88 -5.25 15.38
CA LEU A 88 3.93 -6.53 16.09
C LEU A 88 2.69 -7.41 15.81
N ASP A 89 2.06 -7.24 14.64
CA ASP A 89 0.88 -7.99 14.21
C ASP A 89 1.28 -9.12 13.26
N TRP A 90 1.77 -10.19 13.88
CA TRP A 90 2.22 -11.40 13.19
C TRP A 90 1.10 -12.11 12.43
N LYS A 91 -0.10 -12.13 13.01
CA LYS A 91 -1.25 -12.85 12.46
C LYS A 91 -1.72 -12.22 11.15
N THR A 92 -1.77 -10.89 11.08
CA THR A 92 -2.13 -10.19 9.83
C THR A 92 -1.01 -10.32 8.80
N SER A 93 0.24 -10.32 9.25
CA SER A 93 1.40 -10.54 8.36
C SER A 93 1.40 -11.93 7.71
N GLU A 94 1.13 -13.00 8.46
CA GLU A 94 1.00 -14.36 7.92
C GLU A 94 -0.14 -14.46 6.89
N LYS A 95 -1.31 -13.86 7.18
CA LYS A 95 -2.43 -13.85 6.24
C LYS A 95 -2.07 -13.15 4.92
N LEU A 96 -1.36 -12.01 4.99
CA LEU A 96 -0.90 -11.33 3.79
C LEU A 96 0.12 -12.16 3.00
N LEU A 97 0.97 -12.92 3.69
CA LEU A 97 1.90 -13.84 3.04
C LEU A 97 1.16 -14.94 2.27
N GLU A 98 0.14 -15.55 2.90
CA GLU A 98 -0.69 -16.57 2.26
C GLU A 98 -1.43 -16.01 1.03
N GLU A 99 -2.00 -14.81 1.15
CA GLU A 99 -2.65 -14.13 0.02
C GLU A 99 -1.66 -13.87 -1.13
N MET A 100 -0.47 -13.36 -0.81
CA MET A 100 0.58 -13.09 -1.77
C MET A 100 1.00 -14.37 -2.52
N GLN A 101 1.19 -15.49 -1.79
CA GLN A 101 1.54 -16.79 -2.38
C GLN A 101 0.41 -17.35 -3.25
N GLY A 102 -0.84 -17.19 -2.83
CA GLY A 102 -2.01 -17.57 -3.63
C GLY A 102 -2.10 -16.83 -4.97
N LYS A 103 -1.51 -15.63 -5.07
CA LYS A 103 -1.38 -14.85 -6.31
C LYS A 103 -0.13 -15.19 -7.13
N GLY A 104 0.65 -16.21 -6.74
CA GLY A 104 1.89 -16.58 -7.41
C GLY A 104 3.05 -15.60 -7.17
N LEU A 105 2.92 -14.73 -6.17
CA LEU A 105 3.95 -13.76 -5.78
C LEU A 105 4.76 -14.34 -4.61
N TYR A 106 6.09 -14.18 -4.63
CA TYR A 106 6.98 -14.69 -3.59
C TYR A 106 7.81 -13.58 -2.94
N LEU A 107 7.92 -13.63 -1.62
CA LEU A 107 8.76 -12.70 -0.87
C LEU A 107 10.25 -12.88 -1.21
N PRO A 108 11.03 -11.79 -1.24
CA PRO A 108 12.48 -11.88 -1.24
C PRO A 108 12.98 -12.54 0.07
N GLY A 109 14.07 -13.32 -0.02
CA GLY A 109 14.50 -14.24 1.04
C GLY A 109 14.74 -13.63 2.43
N ILE A 110 15.07 -12.34 2.49
CA ILE A 110 15.31 -11.61 3.75
C ILE A 110 14.01 -11.41 4.54
N THR A 111 12.90 -11.09 3.87
CA THR A 111 11.61 -10.84 4.54
C THR A 111 10.98 -12.13 5.06
N ARG A 112 11.18 -13.25 4.37
CA ARG A 112 10.68 -14.56 4.81
C ARG A 112 11.25 -14.98 6.17
N GLY A 113 12.45 -14.53 6.52
CA GLY A 113 13.05 -14.75 7.83
C GLY A 113 12.37 -13.99 8.96
N LEU A 114 11.71 -12.86 8.67
CA LEU A 114 11.07 -12.01 9.68
C LEU A 114 9.77 -12.62 10.23
N ILE A 115 9.07 -13.44 9.45
CA ILE A 115 7.75 -14.01 9.83
C ILE A 115 7.92 -15.27 10.68
N ARG A 116 9.10 -15.92 10.65
CA ARG A 116 9.37 -17.19 11.35
C ARG A 116 10.03 -17.04 12.73
N ALA A 117 10.27 -15.81 13.18
CA ALA A 117 10.90 -15.50 14.47
C ALA A 117 9.82 -15.13 15.50
#